data_AF-A0A7S2B112-F1
#
_entry.id   AF-A0A7S2B112-F1
#
_cell.length_a   1.000
_cell.length_b   1.000
_cell.length_c   1.000
_cell.angle_alpha   90.00
_cell.angle_beta   90.00
_cell.angle_gamma   90.00
#
_symmetry.space_group_name_H-M   'P 1'
#
loop_
_entity.id
_entity.type
_entity.pdbx_description
1 polymer ?
#
loop_
_entity_poly.entity_id
_entity_poly.type
_entity_poly.pdbx_seq_one_letter_code
_entity_poly.pdbx_strand_id
1 'polypeptide(L)'
;MKRASSNARKAERDWNQRAEASVRGLLDSAVAERQLQLLHAARQRQEENDATRDVTRDVTARAAQAESERATTIVQAAALSARQVARDSSSQSAKVAVVCGVLRRWRLTRQGIPLESALASESGAINSNDWPTNSKESAYDVLGVTERWCGQDDVRSAYQKALFLAHPDKNPDIRNGDRLQLVQQAYGLLRDVKKRARYDAIMDKELATVAVERAVK
;
A
#
# COMPACT_ATOMS: atom_id res chain seq x y z
N MET A 1 91.37 -7.37 34.73
CA MET A 1 89.98 -7.84 35.01
C MET A 1 88.87 -7.02 34.33
N LYS A 2 88.94 -5.68 34.19
CA LYS A 2 87.85 -4.86 33.59
C LYS A 2 87.49 -5.16 32.12
N ARG A 3 88.46 -5.55 31.27
CA ARG A 3 88.22 -5.82 29.83
C ARG A 3 87.34 -7.06 29.57
N ALA A 4 87.48 -8.12 30.37
CA ALA A 4 86.69 -9.34 30.24
C ALA A 4 85.20 -9.10 30.55
N SER A 5 84.89 -8.27 31.55
CA SER A 5 83.50 -7.87 31.86
C SER A 5 82.86 -7.01 30.77
N SER A 6 83.63 -6.13 30.12
CA SER A 6 83.13 -5.31 29.01
C SER A 6 82.80 -6.16 27.77
N ASN A 7 83.66 -7.14 27.43
CA ASN A 7 83.41 -8.06 26.33
C ASN A 7 82.19 -8.96 26.58
N ALA A 8 81.99 -9.45 27.81
CA ALA A 8 80.81 -10.23 28.17
C ALA A 8 79.51 -9.42 28.00
N ARG A 9 79.48 -8.16 28.50
CA ARG A 9 78.32 -7.26 28.32
C ARG A 9 78.09 -6.87 26.86
N LYS A 10 79.13 -6.87 26.02
CA LYS A 10 78.99 -6.65 24.57
C LYS A 10 78.37 -7.88 23.90
N ALA A 11 78.87 -9.08 24.19
CA ALA A 11 78.32 -10.32 23.67
C ALA A 11 76.85 -10.53 24.07
N GLU A 12 76.49 -10.18 25.30
CA GLU A 12 75.10 -10.24 25.80
C GLU A 12 74.17 -9.26 25.06
N ARG A 13 74.65 -8.03 24.79
CA ARG A 13 73.90 -7.06 23.97
C ARG A 13 73.73 -7.53 22.53
N ASP A 14 74.79 -8.06 21.92
CA ASP A 14 74.76 -8.56 20.55
C ASP A 14 73.82 -9.78 20.44
N TRP A 15 73.78 -10.65 21.46
CA TRP A 15 72.85 -11.77 21.54
C TRP A 15 71.40 -11.30 21.70
N ASN A 16 71.14 -10.37 22.63
CA ASN A 16 69.80 -9.78 22.82
C ASN A 16 69.29 -9.09 21.54
N GLN A 17 70.14 -8.34 20.83
CA GLN A 17 69.75 -7.69 19.57
C GLN A 17 69.38 -8.69 18.48
N ARG A 18 70.08 -9.83 18.37
CA ARG A 18 69.74 -10.91 17.42
C ARG A 18 68.42 -11.58 17.79
N ALA A 19 68.16 -11.79 19.08
CA ALA A 19 66.90 -12.33 19.57
C ALA A 19 65.73 -11.37 19.27
N GLU A 20 65.89 -10.08 19.56
CA GLU A 20 64.89 -9.05 19.26
C GLU A 20 64.60 -8.93 17.77
N ALA A 21 65.63 -9.01 16.91
CA ALA A 21 65.45 -8.99 15.46
C ALA A 21 64.65 -10.20 14.94
N SER A 22 64.89 -11.40 15.49
CA SER A 22 64.10 -12.60 15.16
C SER A 22 62.65 -12.45 15.61
N VAL A 23 62.41 -11.96 16.83
CA VAL A 23 61.04 -11.75 17.34
C VAL A 23 60.31 -10.71 16.50
N ARG A 24 60.96 -9.61 16.10
CA ARG A 24 60.35 -8.61 15.18
C ARG A 24 60.00 -9.22 13.83
N GLY A 25 60.90 -9.99 13.21
CA GLY A 25 60.61 -10.66 11.93
C GLY A 25 59.43 -11.62 12.01
N LEU A 26 59.30 -12.36 13.13
CA LEU A 26 58.15 -13.23 13.38
C LEU A 26 56.85 -12.42 13.54
N LEU A 27 56.88 -11.32 14.30
CA LEU A 27 55.73 -10.42 14.46
C LEU A 27 55.31 -9.80 13.13
N ASP A 28 56.25 -9.32 12.32
CA ASP A 28 55.98 -8.75 11.00
C ASP A 28 55.37 -9.79 10.05
N SER A 29 55.85 -11.04 10.09
CA SER A 29 55.27 -12.14 9.31
C SER A 29 53.85 -12.48 9.76
N ALA A 30 53.58 -12.51 11.07
CA ALA A 30 52.24 -12.78 11.62
C ALA A 30 51.26 -11.64 11.30
N VAL A 31 51.71 -10.39 11.31
CA VAL A 31 50.89 -9.24 10.89
C VAL A 31 50.57 -9.32 9.40
N ALA A 32 51.55 -9.68 8.56
CA ALA A 32 51.34 -9.86 7.12
C ALA A 32 50.36 -11.00 6.82
N GLU A 33 50.48 -12.14 7.50
CA GLU A 33 49.53 -13.25 7.41
C GLU A 33 48.12 -12.83 7.82
N ARG A 34 48.00 -12.06 8.91
CA ARG A 34 46.70 -11.54 9.36
C ARG A 34 46.10 -10.57 8.34
N GLN A 35 46.91 -9.71 7.73
CA GLN A 35 46.46 -8.81 6.67
C GLN A 35 45.97 -9.59 5.44
N LEU A 36 46.69 -10.64 5.01
CA LEU A 36 46.27 -11.51 3.91
C LEU A 36 44.95 -12.24 4.23
N GLN A 37 44.79 -12.76 5.45
CA GLN A 37 43.53 -13.35 5.89
C GLN A 37 42.36 -12.36 5.81
N LEU A 38 42.57 -11.11 6.23
CA LEU A 38 41.55 -10.07 6.15
C LEU A 38 41.20 -9.73 4.69
N LEU A 39 42.19 -9.66 3.79
CA LEU A 39 41.95 -9.43 2.36
C LEU A 39 41.17 -10.59 1.72
N HIS A 40 41.51 -11.83 2.05
CA HIS A 40 40.78 -13.00 1.57
C HIS A 40 39.33 -12.99 2.08
N ALA A 41 39.12 -12.69 3.36
CA ALA A 41 37.78 -12.58 3.93
C ALA A 41 36.97 -11.43 3.29
N ALA A 42 37.60 -10.28 3.01
CA ALA A 42 36.96 -9.16 2.33
C ALA A 42 36.54 -9.53 0.90
N ARG A 43 37.41 -10.24 0.17
CA ARG A 43 37.11 -10.75 -1.18
C ARG A 43 35.95 -11.73 -1.17
N GLN A 44 35.94 -12.70 -0.25
CA GLN A 44 34.83 -13.65 -0.10
C GLN A 44 33.51 -12.93 0.17
N ARG A 45 33.50 -11.95 1.08
CA ARG A 45 32.29 -11.14 1.34
C ARG A 45 31.82 -10.38 0.11
N GLN A 46 32.74 -9.92 -0.74
CA GLN A 46 32.38 -9.24 -1.98
C GLN A 46 31.76 -10.23 -2.98
N GLU A 47 32.35 -11.41 -3.15
CA GLU A 47 31.83 -12.48 -4.01
C GLU A 47 30.44 -12.96 -3.53
N GLU A 48 30.24 -13.11 -2.22
CA GLU A 48 28.93 -13.42 -1.63
C GLU A 48 27.89 -12.32 -1.92
N ASN A 49 28.24 -11.05 -1.70
CA ASN A 49 27.36 -9.93 -2.00
C ASN A 49 27.01 -9.86 -3.50
N ASP A 50 27.97 -10.08 -4.38
CA ASP A 50 27.75 -10.06 -5.83
C ASP A 50 26.87 -11.24 -6.27
N ALA A 51 27.03 -12.42 -5.67
CA ALA A 51 26.13 -13.56 -5.90
C ALA A 51 24.70 -13.27 -5.44
N THR A 52 24.51 -12.62 -4.27
CA THR A 52 23.16 -12.22 -3.83
C THR A 52 22.52 -11.19 -4.78
N ARG A 53 23.31 -10.24 -5.30
CA ARG A 53 22.84 -9.26 -6.29
C ARG A 53 22.40 -9.92 -7.60
N ASP A 54 23.13 -10.92 -8.05
CA ASP A 54 22.78 -11.65 -9.28
C ASP A 54 21.46 -12.44 -9.11
N VAL A 55 21.32 -13.16 -7.98
CA VAL A 55 20.08 -13.88 -7.65
C VAL A 55 18.89 -12.91 -7.55
N THR A 56 19.06 -11.76 -6.89
CA THR A 56 17.96 -10.76 -6.81
C THR A 56 17.62 -10.13 -8.16
N ARG A 57 18.60 -9.89 -9.03
CA ARG A 57 18.37 -9.43 -10.40
C ARG A 57 17.59 -10.46 -11.21
N ASP A 58 17.94 -11.74 -11.07
CA ASP A 58 17.25 -12.83 -11.76
C ASP A 58 15.81 -13.02 -11.28
N VAL A 59 15.58 -12.98 -9.97
CA VAL A 59 14.23 -13.08 -9.39
C VAL A 59 13.36 -11.90 -9.84
N THR A 60 13.89 -10.67 -9.84
CA THR A 60 13.15 -9.48 -10.28
C THR A 60 12.89 -9.51 -11.79
N ALA A 61 13.86 -9.96 -12.61
CA ALA A 61 13.66 -10.15 -14.04
C ALA A 61 12.60 -11.22 -14.35
N ARG A 62 12.62 -12.36 -13.64
CA ARG A 62 11.59 -13.40 -13.76
C ARG A 62 10.21 -12.92 -13.32
N ALA A 63 10.13 -12.12 -12.25
CA ALA A 63 8.88 -11.51 -11.80
C ALA A 63 8.31 -10.55 -12.86
N ALA A 64 9.15 -9.68 -13.44
CA ALA A 64 8.75 -8.78 -14.51
C ALA A 64 8.28 -9.54 -15.77
N GLN A 65 8.97 -10.63 -16.13
CA GLN A 65 8.55 -11.48 -17.24
C GLN A 65 7.20 -12.16 -16.96
N ALA A 66 7.00 -12.72 -15.77
CA ALA A 66 5.73 -13.33 -15.37
C ALA A 66 4.56 -12.33 -15.35
N GLU A 67 4.81 -11.07 -14.95
CA GLU A 67 3.81 -10.00 -15.03
C GLU A 67 3.42 -9.69 -16.48
N SER A 68 4.40 -9.64 -17.39
CA SER A 68 4.14 -9.42 -18.81
C SER A 68 3.32 -10.56 -19.44
N GLU A 69 3.61 -11.82 -19.08
CA GLU A 69 2.87 -13.01 -19.53
C GLU A 69 1.45 -13.07 -18.95
N ARG A 70 1.26 -12.66 -17.69
CA ARG A 70 -0.07 -12.52 -17.09
C ARG A 70 -0.89 -11.45 -17.80
N ALA A 71 -0.28 -10.31 -18.13
CA ALA A 71 -0.95 -9.23 -18.84
C ALA A 71 -1.42 -9.67 -20.24
N THR A 72 -0.58 -10.39 -21.00
CA THR A 72 -0.97 -10.93 -22.31
C THR A 72 -2.07 -11.99 -22.18
N THR A 73 -1.98 -12.87 -21.18
CA THR A 73 -3.01 -13.89 -20.90
C THR A 73 -4.36 -13.26 -20.57
N ILE A 74 -4.40 -12.23 -19.71
CA ILE A 74 -5.64 -11.51 -19.37
C ILE A 74 -6.26 -10.87 -20.61
N VAL A 75 -5.45 -10.20 -21.45
CA VAL A 75 -5.93 -9.56 -22.67
C VAL A 75 -6.46 -10.61 -23.66
N GLN A 76 -5.77 -11.74 -23.82
CA GLN A 76 -6.23 -12.85 -24.66
C GLN A 76 -7.53 -13.47 -24.13
N ALA A 77 -7.63 -13.74 -22.82
CA ALA A 77 -8.84 -14.26 -22.19
C ALA A 77 -10.03 -13.30 -22.31
N ALA A 78 -9.79 -12.00 -22.12
CA ALA A 78 -10.81 -10.97 -22.32
C ALA A 78 -11.27 -10.91 -23.79
N ALA A 79 -10.34 -11.01 -24.75
CA ALA A 79 -10.68 -11.05 -26.18
C ALA A 79 -11.50 -12.28 -26.57
N LEU A 80 -11.15 -13.46 -26.02
CA LEU A 80 -11.92 -14.69 -26.25
C LEU A 80 -13.31 -14.63 -25.61
N SER A 81 -13.40 -14.10 -24.39
CA SER A 81 -14.69 -13.90 -23.70
C SER A 81 -15.59 -12.92 -24.47
N ALA A 82 -15.03 -11.83 -24.99
CA ALA A 82 -15.75 -10.88 -25.83
C ALA A 82 -16.24 -11.52 -27.15
N ARG A 83 -15.43 -12.37 -27.78
CA ARG A 83 -15.85 -13.14 -28.97
C ARG A 83 -16.97 -14.12 -28.66
N GLN A 84 -16.91 -14.79 -27.51
CA GLN A 84 -17.93 -15.74 -27.08
C GLN A 84 -19.27 -15.03 -26.82
N VAL A 85 -19.25 -13.92 -26.07
CA VAL A 85 -20.46 -13.10 -25.80
C VAL A 85 -21.04 -12.50 -27.09
N ALA A 86 -20.20 -12.13 -28.06
CA ALA A 86 -20.66 -11.65 -29.36
C ALA A 86 -21.36 -12.73 -30.20
N ARG A 87 -21.01 -14.02 -30.03
CA ARG A 87 -21.71 -15.16 -30.65
C ARG A 87 -23.02 -15.49 -29.94
N ASP A 88 -23.01 -15.45 -28.61
CA ASP A 88 -24.13 -15.96 -27.80
C ASP A 88 -25.26 -14.92 -27.61
N SER A 89 -24.99 -13.62 -27.77
CA SER A 89 -26.04 -12.59 -27.62
C SER A 89 -26.79 -12.32 -28.93
N SER A 90 -28.12 -12.47 -28.91
CA SER A 90 -29.02 -12.07 -30.00
C SER A 90 -29.33 -10.56 -30.01
N SER A 91 -29.06 -9.86 -28.90
CA SER A 91 -29.34 -8.42 -28.73
C SER A 91 -28.09 -7.56 -28.98
N GLN A 92 -28.22 -6.58 -29.89
CA GLN A 92 -27.14 -5.62 -30.22
C GLN A 92 -26.76 -4.71 -29.05
N SER A 93 -27.69 -4.40 -28.14
CA SER A 93 -27.42 -3.52 -26.99
C SER A 93 -26.45 -4.13 -25.97
N ALA A 94 -26.48 -5.45 -25.79
CA ALA A 94 -25.54 -6.18 -24.94
C ALA A 94 -24.11 -6.17 -25.51
N LYS A 95 -23.97 -6.22 -26.84
CA LYS A 95 -22.66 -6.17 -27.52
C LYS A 95 -22.00 -4.79 -27.38
N VAL A 96 -22.79 -3.73 -27.49
CA VAL A 96 -22.32 -2.35 -27.30
C VAL A 96 -21.84 -2.11 -25.87
N ALA A 97 -22.54 -2.63 -24.86
CA ALA A 97 -22.14 -2.49 -23.45
C ALA A 97 -20.77 -3.13 -23.15
N VAL A 98 -20.51 -4.33 -23.69
CA VAL A 98 -19.22 -5.03 -23.53
C VAL A 98 -18.08 -4.25 -24.19
N VAL A 99 -18.28 -3.78 -25.43
CA VAL A 99 -17.28 -2.97 -26.16
C VAL A 99 -17.00 -1.64 -25.45
N CYS A 100 -18.04 -0.94 -24.99
CA CYS A 100 -17.89 0.30 -24.22
C CYS A 100 -17.15 0.08 -22.88
N GLY A 101 -17.41 -1.04 -22.19
CA GLY A 101 -16.70 -1.43 -20.97
C GLY A 101 -15.20 -1.66 -21.22
N VAL A 102 -14.85 -2.40 -22.28
CA VAL A 102 -13.45 -2.66 -22.67
C VAL A 102 -12.73 -1.36 -23.05
N LEU A 103 -13.37 -0.49 -23.84
CA LEU A 103 -12.79 0.79 -24.27
C LEU A 103 -12.58 1.76 -23.10
N ARG A 104 -13.52 1.81 -22.15
CA ARG A 104 -13.40 2.63 -20.93
C ARG A 104 -12.25 2.13 -20.05
N ARG A 105 -12.12 0.81 -19.88
CA ARG A 105 -11.05 0.16 -19.13
C ARG A 105 -9.67 0.44 -19.73
N TRP A 106 -9.53 0.29 -21.04
CA TRP A 106 -8.31 0.64 -21.78
C TRP A 106 -7.95 2.13 -21.69
N ARG A 107 -8.93 3.02 -21.80
CA ARG A 107 -8.73 4.47 -21.66
C ARG A 107 -8.20 4.84 -20.27
N LEU A 108 -8.74 4.24 -19.21
CA LEU A 108 -8.34 4.53 -17.82
C LEU A 108 -6.94 4.01 -17.50
N THR A 109 -6.59 2.80 -17.95
CA THR A 109 -5.24 2.25 -17.77
C THR A 109 -4.18 3.05 -18.52
N ARG A 110 -4.53 3.67 -19.66
CA ARG A 110 -3.63 4.55 -20.42
C ARG A 110 -3.33 5.87 -19.71
N GLN A 111 -4.20 6.31 -18.79
CA GLN A 111 -4.00 7.49 -17.95
C GLN A 111 -3.20 7.18 -16.67
N GLY A 112 -2.66 5.96 -16.53
CA GLY A 112 -1.87 5.56 -15.36
C GLY A 112 -2.70 5.19 -14.14
N ILE A 113 -4.02 5.05 -14.28
CA ILE A 113 -4.89 4.59 -13.20
C ILE A 113 -4.80 3.05 -13.16
N PRO A 114 -4.40 2.45 -12.03
CA PRO A 114 -4.27 1.00 -11.93
C PRO A 114 -5.63 0.32 -12.13
N LEU A 115 -5.59 -0.86 -12.79
CA LEU A 115 -6.79 -1.60 -13.19
C LEU A 115 -7.70 -1.93 -12.01
N GLU A 116 -7.11 -2.17 -10.82
CA GLU A 116 -7.84 -2.39 -9.57
C GLU A 116 -8.68 -1.19 -9.16
N SER A 117 -8.16 0.04 -9.24
CA SER A 117 -8.92 1.26 -8.95
C SER A 117 -10.03 1.49 -9.98
N ALA A 118 -9.76 1.18 -11.25
CA ALA A 118 -10.77 1.25 -12.31
C ALA A 118 -11.89 0.19 -12.12
N LEU A 119 -11.56 -1.03 -11.69
CA LEU A 119 -12.53 -2.08 -11.29
C LEU A 119 -13.30 -1.69 -10.02
N ALA A 120 -12.63 -1.06 -9.05
CA ALA A 120 -13.25 -0.56 -7.82
C ALA A 120 -14.27 0.55 -8.09
N SER A 121 -14.00 1.42 -9.07
CA SER A 121 -14.95 2.44 -9.56
C SER A 121 -16.21 1.84 -10.20
N GLU A 122 -16.12 0.61 -10.74
CA GLU A 122 -17.26 -0.12 -11.30
C GLU A 122 -17.98 -0.97 -10.24
N SER A 123 -17.31 -1.26 -9.12
CA SER A 123 -17.81 -2.12 -8.04
C SER A 123 -18.49 -1.36 -6.90
N GLY A 124 -18.67 -0.04 -7.02
CA GLY A 124 -19.27 0.76 -5.94
C GLY A 124 -18.42 0.75 -4.65
N ALA A 125 -17.10 0.63 -4.78
CA ALA A 125 -16.21 0.79 -3.64
C ALA A 125 -16.24 2.25 -3.20
N ILE A 126 -16.81 2.49 -2.02
CA ILE A 126 -16.79 3.80 -1.35
C ILE A 126 -15.34 4.28 -1.16
N ASN A 127 -15.12 5.55 -1.48
CA ASN A 127 -13.91 6.27 -1.12
C ASN A 127 -13.95 6.47 0.41
N SER A 128 -12.80 6.55 1.07
CA SER A 128 -12.70 6.79 2.53
C SER A 128 -13.25 8.15 3.00
N ASN A 129 -14.03 8.85 2.18
CA ASN A 129 -14.49 10.22 2.34
C ASN A 129 -15.99 10.40 1.96
N ASP A 130 -16.78 9.32 1.88
CA ASP A 130 -18.19 9.39 1.45
C ASP A 130 -19.14 10.09 2.45
N TRP A 131 -18.67 10.43 3.65
CA TRP A 131 -19.32 11.37 4.55
C TRP A 131 -18.33 12.46 4.99
N PRO A 132 -18.71 13.74 5.03
CA PRO A 132 -17.82 14.80 5.50
C PRO A 132 -17.50 14.61 6.98
N THR A 133 -16.26 14.23 7.29
CA THR A 133 -15.73 14.02 8.65
C THR A 133 -15.70 15.30 9.50
N ASN A 134 -15.93 16.46 8.89
CA ASN A 134 -16.03 17.76 9.57
C ASN A 134 -17.50 18.19 9.84
N SER A 135 -18.48 17.34 9.51
CA SER A 135 -19.87 17.60 9.85
C SER A 135 -20.18 17.03 11.25
N LYS A 136 -20.83 17.83 12.10
CA LYS A 136 -21.24 17.43 13.46
C LYS A 136 -22.43 16.47 13.46
N GLU A 137 -23.04 16.23 12.30
CA GLU A 137 -24.30 15.50 12.14
C GLU A 137 -24.04 14.17 11.42
N SER A 138 -24.69 13.08 11.85
CA SER A 138 -24.65 11.79 11.16
C SER A 138 -25.51 11.82 9.88
N ALA A 139 -25.24 10.91 8.93
CA ALA A 139 -26.11 10.71 7.76
C ALA A 139 -27.56 10.38 8.14
N TYR A 140 -27.76 9.68 9.26
CA TYR A 140 -29.09 9.40 9.81
C TYR A 140 -29.76 10.67 10.34
N ASP A 141 -29.00 11.54 11.01
CA ASP A 141 -29.50 12.81 11.56
C ASP A 141 -29.92 13.77 10.45
N VAL A 142 -29.14 13.84 9.36
CA VAL A 142 -29.42 14.71 8.20
C VAL A 142 -30.72 14.29 7.48
N LEU A 143 -31.02 12.99 7.41
CA LEU A 143 -32.30 12.51 6.88
C LEU A 143 -33.44 12.56 7.91
N GLY A 144 -33.13 12.76 9.19
CA GLY A 144 -34.12 12.79 10.28
C GLY A 144 -34.65 11.39 10.63
N VAL A 145 -33.82 10.35 10.50
CA VAL A 145 -34.19 8.97 10.84
C VAL A 145 -33.59 8.62 12.20
N THR A 146 -34.45 8.34 13.19
CA THR A 146 -34.04 8.04 14.57
C THR A 146 -33.48 6.63 14.75
N GLU A 147 -33.84 5.70 13.88
CA GLU A 147 -33.48 4.28 14.02
C GLU A 147 -32.45 3.84 12.99
N ARG A 148 -31.30 3.33 13.47
CA ARG A 148 -30.27 2.67 12.63
C ARG A 148 -30.78 1.41 11.94
N TRP A 149 -31.88 0.83 12.41
CA TRP A 149 -32.50 -0.39 11.87
C TRP A 149 -33.60 -0.09 10.84
N CYS A 150 -33.78 1.17 10.43
CA CYS A 150 -34.81 1.57 9.49
C CYS A 150 -34.74 0.81 8.15
N GLY A 151 -35.90 0.49 7.59
CA GLY A 151 -36.02 -0.13 6.28
C GLY A 151 -35.63 0.82 5.15
N GLN A 152 -35.35 0.29 3.95
CA GLN A 152 -35.04 1.14 2.78
C GLN A 152 -36.21 2.06 2.40
N ASP A 153 -37.44 1.64 2.65
CA ASP A 153 -38.63 2.44 2.36
C ASP A 153 -38.74 3.64 3.31
N ASP A 154 -38.38 3.46 4.58
CA ASP A 154 -38.35 4.56 5.56
C ASP A 154 -37.29 5.61 5.19
N VAL A 155 -36.10 5.16 4.77
CA VAL A 155 -35.02 6.03 4.27
C VAL A 155 -35.48 6.84 3.06
N ARG A 156 -36.23 6.21 2.14
CA ARG A 156 -36.79 6.90 0.96
C ARG A 156 -37.84 7.95 1.35
N SER A 157 -38.74 7.61 2.26
CA SER A 157 -39.77 8.54 2.75
C SER A 157 -39.16 9.71 3.52
N ALA A 158 -38.13 9.46 4.34
CA ALA A 158 -37.38 10.49 5.06
C ALA A 158 -36.64 11.42 4.09
N TYR A 159 -35.99 10.87 3.07
CA TYR A 159 -35.33 11.66 2.03
C TYR A 159 -36.28 12.62 1.31
N GLN A 160 -37.49 12.17 0.95
CA GLN A 160 -38.48 13.04 0.31
C GLN A 160 -38.90 14.21 1.20
N LYS A 161 -39.08 13.96 2.51
CA LYS A 161 -39.40 15.01 3.50
C LYS A 161 -38.23 16.00 3.66
N ALA A 162 -37.01 15.49 3.82
CA ALA A 162 -35.80 16.30 3.94
C ALA A 162 -35.54 17.16 2.69
N LEU A 163 -35.78 16.59 1.50
CA LEU A 163 -35.66 17.28 0.22
C LEU A 163 -36.64 18.45 0.09
N PHE A 164 -37.89 18.25 0.52
CA PHE A 164 -38.91 19.29 0.51
C PHE A 164 -38.55 20.46 1.43
N LEU A 165 -38.02 20.16 2.63
CA LEU A 165 -37.60 21.16 3.61
C LEU A 165 -36.35 21.94 3.18
N ALA A 166 -35.46 21.30 2.43
CA ALA A 166 -34.20 21.87 1.95
C ALA A 166 -34.30 22.52 0.55
N HIS A 167 -35.47 22.56 -0.08
CA HIS A 167 -35.62 23.06 -1.45
C HIS A 167 -35.54 24.60 -1.49
N PRO A 168 -34.66 25.20 -2.32
CA PRO A 168 -34.41 26.65 -2.34
C PRO A 168 -35.63 27.47 -2.80
N ASP A 169 -36.51 26.88 -3.62
CA ASP A 169 -37.75 27.53 -4.08
C ASP A 169 -38.81 27.68 -2.98
N LYS A 170 -38.82 26.77 -2.00
CA LYS A 170 -39.83 26.75 -0.92
C LYS A 170 -39.32 27.42 0.36
N ASN A 171 -38.01 27.52 0.50
CA ASN A 171 -37.37 28.07 1.69
C ASN A 171 -36.24 29.03 1.29
N PRO A 172 -36.58 30.27 0.89
CA PRO A 172 -35.63 31.24 0.33
C PRO A 172 -34.55 31.71 1.33
N ASP A 173 -34.76 31.47 2.63
CA ASP A 173 -33.79 31.76 3.70
C ASP A 173 -32.62 30.77 3.73
N ILE A 174 -32.81 29.55 3.19
CA ILE A 174 -31.77 28.52 3.07
C ILE A 174 -30.99 28.76 1.78
N ARG A 175 -30.32 29.91 1.72
CA ARG A 175 -29.76 30.46 0.48
C ARG A 175 -28.51 29.76 -0.05
N ASN A 176 -27.91 28.86 0.74
CA ASN A 176 -26.59 28.32 0.43
C ASN A 176 -26.59 26.96 -0.28
N GLY A 177 -27.72 26.24 -0.41
CA GLY A 177 -27.78 24.95 -1.10
C GLY A 177 -26.97 23.80 -0.47
N ASP A 178 -26.10 24.09 0.51
CA ASP A 178 -25.24 23.13 1.20
C ASP A 178 -26.06 22.02 1.90
N ARG A 179 -27.19 22.39 2.51
CA ARG A 179 -28.08 21.43 3.20
C ARG A 179 -28.70 20.44 2.22
N LEU A 180 -29.04 20.89 1.01
CA LEU A 180 -29.58 20.02 -0.04
C LEU A 180 -28.53 19.01 -0.50
N GLN A 181 -27.28 19.44 -0.67
CA GLN A 181 -26.17 18.56 -1.02
C GLN A 181 -25.91 17.50 0.05
N LEU A 182 -25.94 17.90 1.33
CA LEU A 182 -25.80 16.97 2.46
C LEU A 182 -26.93 15.92 2.48
N VAL A 183 -28.18 16.32 2.26
CA VAL A 183 -29.33 15.40 2.19
C VAL A 183 -29.18 14.40 1.04
N GLN A 184 -28.69 14.85 -0.13
CA GLN A 184 -28.44 13.98 -1.27
C GLN A 184 -27.29 13.00 -1.01
N GLN A 185 -26.20 13.44 -0.38
CA GLN A 185 -25.08 12.59 0.01
C GLN A 185 -25.51 11.53 1.03
N ALA A 186 -26.25 11.94 2.07
CA ALA A 186 -26.77 11.05 3.11
C ALA A 186 -27.64 9.93 2.51
N TYR A 187 -28.55 10.29 1.61
CA TYR A 187 -29.38 9.32 0.91
C TYR A 187 -28.56 8.40 0.00
N GLY A 188 -27.56 8.92 -0.72
CA GLY A 188 -26.68 8.12 -1.57
C GLY A 188 -25.89 7.05 -0.79
N LEU A 189 -25.54 7.35 0.46
CA LEU A 189 -24.87 6.42 1.35
C LEU A 189 -25.84 5.39 1.96
N LEU A 190 -27.01 5.84 2.45
CA LEU A 190 -27.96 4.99 3.17
C LEU A 190 -28.83 4.12 2.24
N ARG A 191 -29.01 4.51 0.98
CA ARG A 191 -29.77 3.75 -0.03
C ARG A 191 -29.09 2.43 -0.42
N ASP A 192 -27.76 2.43 -0.50
CA ASP A 192 -27.00 1.24 -0.90
C ASP A 192 -26.62 0.43 0.34
N VAL A 193 -27.11 -0.82 0.41
CA VAL A 193 -26.86 -1.76 1.52
C VAL A 193 -25.36 -1.93 1.79
N LYS A 194 -24.53 -1.99 0.75
CA LYS A 194 -23.08 -2.18 0.92
C LYS A 194 -22.40 -0.95 1.50
N LYS A 195 -22.86 0.24 1.12
CA LYS A 195 -22.32 1.51 1.63
C LYS A 195 -22.76 1.76 3.07
N ARG A 196 -24.04 1.51 3.36
CA ARG A 196 -24.61 1.57 4.70
C ARG A 196 -23.88 0.65 5.69
N ALA A 197 -23.68 -0.61 5.34
CA ALA A 197 -22.98 -1.56 6.22
C ALA A 197 -21.55 -1.11 6.59
N ARG A 198 -20.83 -0.52 5.64
CA ARG A 198 -19.47 0.01 5.90
C ARG A 198 -19.50 1.27 6.76
N TYR A 199 -20.47 2.16 6.53
CA TYR A 199 -20.66 3.35 7.35
C TYR A 199 -20.99 2.98 8.80
N ASP A 200 -21.92 2.04 8.99
CA ASP A 200 -22.32 1.56 10.31
C ASP A 200 -21.11 0.93 11.05
N ALA A 201 -20.28 0.13 10.34
CA ALA A 201 -19.07 -0.46 10.94
C ALA A 201 -18.02 0.57 11.39
N ILE A 202 -17.87 1.68 10.66
CA ILE A 202 -16.97 2.78 11.05
C ILE A 202 -17.53 3.49 12.29
N MET A 203 -18.83 3.80 12.28
CA MET A 203 -19.52 4.44 13.40
C MET A 203 -19.44 3.59 14.68
N ASP A 204 -19.65 2.28 14.58
CA ASP A 204 -19.56 1.37 15.72
C ASP A 204 -18.14 1.33 16.31
N LYS A 205 -17.11 1.36 15.46
CA LYS A 205 -15.71 1.42 15.88
C LYS A 205 -15.41 2.73 16.62
N GLU A 206 -15.87 3.87 16.12
CA GLU A 206 -15.69 5.18 16.75
C GLU A 206 -16.43 5.29 18.09
N LEU A 207 -17.64 4.74 18.17
CA LEU A 207 -18.40 4.66 19.43
C LEU A 207 -17.69 3.75 20.45
N ALA A 208 -17.15 2.62 20.01
CA ALA A 208 -16.38 1.72 20.87
C ALA A 208 -15.11 2.38 21.40
N THR A 209 -14.38 3.13 20.57
CA THR A 209 -13.17 3.84 21.02
C THR A 209 -13.52 4.92 22.05
N VAL A 210 -14.58 5.71 21.81
CA VAL A 210 -15.03 6.74 22.77
C VAL A 210 -15.52 6.11 24.07
N ALA A 211 -16.19 4.95 24.02
CA ALA A 211 -16.62 4.23 25.20
C ALA A 211 -15.44 3.74 26.05
N VAL A 212 -14.40 3.19 25.41
CA VAL A 212 -13.15 2.78 26.08
C VAL A 212 -12.46 4.00 26.71
N GLU A 213 -12.35 5.11 26.00
CA GLU A 213 -11.75 6.34 26.53
C GLU A 213 -12.52 6.91 27.74
N ARG A 214 -13.85 6.82 27.73
CA ARG A 214 -14.70 7.23 28.86
C ARG A 214 -14.58 6.30 30.06
N ALA A 215 -14.33 5.01 29.84
CA ALA A 215 -14.18 4.04 30.91
C ALA A 215 -12.79 4.09 31.59
N VAL A 216 -11.78 4.65 30.91
CA VAL A 216 -10.40 4.80 31.42
C VAL A 216 -10.22 6.07 32.26
N LYS A 217 -11.13 7.04 32.17
CA LYS A 217 -11.14 8.28 32.97
C LYS A 217 -12.02 8.14 34.20
#